data_AF-A0A6S6SE51-F1
#
_entry.id   AF-A0A6S6SE51-F1
#
_cell.length_a   1.000
_cell.length_b   1.000
_cell.length_c   1.000
_cell.angle_alpha   90.00
_cell.angle_beta   90.00
_cell.angle_gamma   90.00
#
_symmetry.space_group_name_H-M   'P 1'
#
loop_
_entity.id
_entity.type
_entity.pdbx_description
1 polymer ?
#
loop_
_entity_poly.entity_id
_entity_poly.type
_entity_poly.pdbx_seq_one_letter_code
_entity_poly.pdbx_strand_id
1 'polypeptide(L)'
;MQFLDKAKEFDKNPLLKKLIFFLVITLLLYLGLDILLHQQQIGLTFKMASHTILGNEEEFLDPILFDALLEHVHANILSSMLTLLLLSSIYIRLNPKSKQRLIHVSFITAIFSHITLLLTTTLSLFISIWIILFLLWHFSAFLLGLVIIGKLVK
;
A
#
# COMPACT_ATOMS: atom_id res chain seq x y z
N MET A 1 32.31 16.55 7.31
CA MET A 1 30.92 16.82 7.75
C MET A 1 30.38 15.59 8.45
N GLN A 2 30.53 15.54 9.77
CA GLN A 2 29.99 14.47 10.62
C GLN A 2 28.52 14.81 10.90
N PHE A 3 27.64 14.50 9.95
CA PHE A 3 26.21 14.63 10.16
C PHE A 3 25.80 13.60 11.21
N LEU A 4 25.49 14.11 12.41
CA LEU A 4 24.57 13.56 13.42
C LEU A 4 24.20 12.09 13.17
N ASP A 5 24.66 11.19 14.06
CA ASP A 5 24.06 9.86 14.20
C ASP A 5 22.54 10.02 14.46
N LYS A 6 21.72 10.11 13.41
CA LYS A 6 20.27 10.40 13.50
C LYS A 6 19.50 9.33 14.28
N ALA A 7 20.06 8.13 14.42
CA ALA A 7 19.53 7.10 15.31
C ALA A 7 19.50 7.59 16.78
N LYS A 8 20.45 8.43 17.21
CA LYS A 8 20.52 8.97 18.57
C LYS A 8 19.47 10.04 18.87
N GLU A 9 18.75 10.59 17.88
CA GLU A 9 17.69 11.58 18.13
C GLU A 9 16.41 10.91 18.69
N PHE A 10 16.12 9.68 18.26
CA PHE A 10 14.97 8.91 18.79
C PHE A 10 15.20 8.42 20.21
N ASP A 11 16.44 8.09 20.57
CA ASP A 11 16.80 7.69 21.94
C ASP A 11 16.73 8.86 22.91
N LYS A 12 16.88 10.09 22.42
CA LYS A 12 16.84 11.30 23.25
C LYS A 12 15.44 11.83 23.53
N ASN A 13 14.43 11.44 22.74
CA ASN A 13 13.06 11.95 22.88
C ASN A 13 12.03 10.81 22.93
N PRO A 14 11.64 10.34 24.14
CA PRO A 14 10.70 9.23 24.30
C PRO A 14 9.28 9.57 23.81
N LEU A 15 8.89 10.85 23.80
CA LEU A 15 7.60 11.28 23.26
C LEU A 15 7.57 11.10 21.73
N LEU A 16 8.64 11.50 21.05
CA LEU A 16 8.76 11.32 19.59
C LEU A 16 8.76 9.83 19.22
N LYS A 17 9.44 8.98 20.00
CA LYS A 17 9.45 7.52 19.81
C LYS A 17 8.05 6.93 19.91
N LYS A 18 7.26 7.33 20.93
CA LYS A 18 5.86 6.92 21.09
C LYS A 18 4.97 7.43 19.96
N LEU A 19 5.11 8.69 19.56
CA LEU A 19 4.33 9.28 18.47
C LEU A 19 4.52 8.50 17.17
N ILE A 20 5.77 8.20 16.80
CA ILE A 20 6.06 7.41 15.59
C ILE A 20 5.55 5.98 15.72
N PHE A 21 5.67 5.37 16.91
CA PHE A 21 5.11 4.04 17.14
C PHE A 21 3.60 4.01 16.86
N PHE A 22 2.83 4.94 17.42
CA PHE A 22 1.38 5.03 17.15
C PHE A 22 1.09 5.36 15.69
N LEU A 23 1.85 6.25 15.06
CA LEU A 23 1.71 6.55 13.63
C LEU A 23 1.89 5.28 12.78
N VAL A 24 2.91 4.47 13.05
CA VAL A 24 3.16 3.24 12.28
C VAL A 24 2.07 2.22 12.52
N ILE A 25 1.57 2.08 13.76
CA ILE A 25 0.41 1.23 14.05
C ILE A 25 -0.82 1.67 13.25
N THR A 26 -1.11 2.97 13.18
CA THR A 26 -2.20 3.50 12.36
C THR A 26 -2.01 3.19 10.88
N LEU A 27 -0.79 3.32 10.35
CA LEU A 27 -0.50 2.98 8.95
C LEU A 27 -0.65 1.47 8.66
N LEU A 28 -0.28 0.60 9.61
CA LEU A 28 -0.50 -0.84 9.48
C LEU A 28 -2.00 -1.20 9.54
N LEU A 29 -2.76 -0.52 10.40
CA LEU A 29 -4.21 -0.67 10.44
C LEU A 29 -4.85 -0.22 9.13
N TYR A 30 -4.40 0.92 8.58
CA TYR A 30 -4.82 1.41 7.27
C TYR A 30 -4.60 0.35 6.18
N LEU A 31 -3.39 -0.25 6.09
CA LEU A 31 -3.10 -1.30 5.10
C LEU A 31 -4.05 -2.50 5.22
N GLY A 32 -4.39 -2.91 6.45
CA GLY A 32 -5.36 -3.99 6.68
C GLY A 32 -6.77 -3.61 6.26
N LEU A 33 -7.22 -2.40 6.60
CA LEU A 33 -8.54 -1.89 6.22
C LEU A 33 -8.67 -1.67 4.71
N ASP A 34 -7.59 -1.26 4.03
CA ASP A 34 -7.58 -1.05 2.58
C ASP A 34 -7.79 -2.37 1.82
N ILE A 35 -7.19 -3.47 2.30
CA ILE A 35 -7.44 -4.83 1.76
C ILE A 35 -8.92 -5.21 1.93
N LEU A 36 -9.50 -4.98 3.11
CA LEU A 36 -10.91 -5.28 3.36
C LEU A 36 -11.84 -4.44 2.49
N LEU A 37 -11.51 -3.16 2.32
CA LEU A 37 -12.26 -2.25 1.46
C LEU A 37 -12.24 -2.73 0.01
N HIS A 38 -11.07 -3.11 -0.52
CA HIS A 38 -10.93 -3.63 -1.87
C HIS A 38 -11.64 -4.97 -2.06
N GLN A 39 -11.65 -5.84 -1.04
CA GLN A 39 -12.42 -7.09 -1.08
C GLN A 39 -13.93 -6.83 -1.20
N GLN A 40 -14.44 -5.76 -0.60
CA GLN A 40 -15.86 -5.40 -0.63
C GLN A 40 -16.23 -4.63 -1.91
N GLN A 41 -15.39 -3.70 -2.36
CA GLN A 41 -15.72 -2.81 -3.48
C GLN A 41 -15.43 -3.40 -4.85
N ILE A 42 -14.40 -4.25 -4.97
CA ILE A 42 -13.98 -4.84 -6.26
C ILE A 42 -13.93 -6.36 -6.16
N GLY A 43 -13.31 -6.88 -5.09
CA GLY A 43 -13.02 -8.29 -4.88
C GLY A 43 -11.55 -8.63 -5.14
N LEU A 44 -10.96 -9.47 -4.29
CA LEU A 44 -9.56 -9.90 -4.39
C LEU A 44 -9.41 -11.30 -5.02
N THR A 45 -10.47 -11.81 -5.66
CA THR A 45 -10.42 -13.02 -6.46
C THR A 45 -10.75 -12.68 -7.91
N PHE A 46 -10.22 -13.44 -8.85
CA PHE A 46 -10.49 -13.22 -10.27
C PHE A 46 -11.99 -13.19 -10.58
N LYS A 47 -12.76 -14.13 -10.03
CA LYS A 47 -14.21 -14.20 -10.24
C LYS A 47 -14.90 -12.93 -9.73
N MET A 48 -14.66 -12.54 -8.48
CA MET A 48 -15.30 -11.36 -7.89
C MET A 48 -14.92 -10.09 -8.63
N ALA A 49 -13.62 -9.88 -8.88
CA ALA A 49 -13.14 -8.71 -9.59
C ALA A 49 -13.67 -8.65 -11.03
N SER A 50 -13.78 -9.79 -11.71
CA SER A 50 -14.38 -9.85 -13.05
C SER A 50 -15.86 -9.48 -13.03
N HIS A 51 -16.65 -10.02 -12.09
CA HIS A 51 -18.08 -9.69 -11.99
C HIS A 51 -18.28 -8.21 -11.69
N THR A 52 -17.45 -7.62 -10.82
CA THR A 52 -17.56 -6.19 -10.48
C THR A 52 -17.11 -5.28 -11.62
N ILE A 53 -15.97 -5.59 -12.25
CA ILE A 53 -15.34 -4.70 -13.24
C ILE A 53 -16.00 -4.85 -14.61
N LEU A 54 -16.23 -6.08 -15.05
CA LEU A 54 -16.72 -6.40 -16.39
C LEU A 54 -18.22 -6.71 -16.42
N GLY A 55 -18.87 -6.82 -15.25
CA GLY A 55 -20.25 -7.24 -15.15
C GLY A 55 -20.41 -8.76 -15.27
N ASN A 56 -21.66 -9.20 -15.17
CA ASN A 56 -22.07 -10.56 -15.45
C ASN A 56 -23.53 -10.56 -15.93
N GLU A 57 -23.74 -10.87 -17.21
CA GLU A 57 -25.07 -10.91 -17.82
C GLU A 57 -25.97 -11.99 -17.22
N GLU A 58 -25.40 -13.13 -16.81
CA GLU A 58 -26.16 -14.25 -16.22
C GLU A 58 -26.67 -13.90 -14.81
N GLU A 59 -25.95 -13.04 -14.09
CA GLU A 59 -26.31 -12.57 -12.75
C GLU A 59 -26.94 -11.17 -12.77
N PHE A 60 -27.19 -10.60 -13.96
CA PHE A 60 -27.70 -9.23 -14.15
C PHE A 60 -26.88 -8.16 -13.41
N LEU A 61 -25.56 -8.35 -13.38
CA LEU A 61 -24.62 -7.40 -12.79
C LEU A 61 -24.05 -6.50 -13.88
N ASP A 62 -24.32 -5.19 -13.75
CA ASP A 62 -23.72 -4.20 -14.63
C ASP A 62 -22.22 -4.03 -14.31
N PRO A 63 -21.38 -3.79 -15.33
CA PRO A 63 -19.98 -3.43 -15.12
C PRO A 63 -19.87 -2.11 -14.35
N ILE A 64 -18.81 -1.98 -13.54
CA ILE A 64 -18.48 -0.72 -12.90
C ILE A 64 -18.32 0.40 -13.95
N LEU A 65 -18.93 1.55 -13.67
CA LEU A 65 -18.74 2.74 -14.50
C LEU A 65 -17.26 3.14 -14.49
N PHE A 66 -16.74 3.48 -15.66
CA PHE A 66 -15.34 3.90 -15.79
C PHE A 66 -15.02 5.12 -14.91
N ASP A 67 -15.96 6.06 -14.77
CA ASP A 67 -15.81 7.23 -13.90
C ASP A 67 -15.65 6.83 -12.42
N ALA A 68 -16.44 5.87 -11.95
CA ALA A 68 -16.33 5.34 -10.58
C ALA A 68 -15.00 4.59 -10.37
N LEU A 69 -14.55 3.82 -11.37
CA LEU A 69 -13.24 3.16 -11.33
C LEU A 69 -12.10 4.17 -11.29
N LEU A 70 -12.20 5.25 -12.06
CA LEU A 70 -11.18 6.30 -12.12
C LEU A 70 -11.12 7.09 -10.81
N GLU A 71 -12.27 7.41 -10.22
CA GLU A 71 -12.35 8.03 -8.89
C GLU A 71 -11.70 7.14 -7.81
N HIS A 72 -12.00 5.84 -7.84
CA HIS A 72 -11.40 4.85 -6.93
C HIS A 72 -9.87 4.81 -7.08
N VAL A 73 -9.38 4.70 -8.32
CA VAL A 73 -7.94 4.69 -8.60
C VAL A 73 -7.27 5.99 -8.14
N HIS A 74 -7.90 7.15 -8.37
CA HIS A 74 -7.38 8.44 -7.94
C HIS A 74 -7.23 8.54 -6.41
N ALA A 75 -8.26 8.13 -5.66
CA ALA A 75 -8.22 8.11 -4.20
C ALA A 75 -7.12 7.18 -3.68
N ASN A 76 -6.97 6.00 -4.29
CA ASN A 76 -5.98 5.00 -3.86
C ASN A 76 -4.54 5.41 -4.19
N ILE A 77 -4.31 6.13 -5.28
CA ILE A 77 -2.97 6.69 -5.58
C ILE A 77 -2.57 7.64 -4.46
N LEU A 78 -3.45 8.55 -4.04
CA LEU A 78 -3.17 9.50 -2.97
C LEU A 78 -2.85 8.80 -1.64
N SER A 79 -3.70 7.85 -1.24
CA SER A 79 -3.55 7.16 0.05
C SER A 79 -2.31 6.24 0.07
N SER A 80 -2.04 5.52 -1.01
CA SER A 80 -0.85 4.68 -1.15
C SER A 80 0.44 5.51 -1.17
N MET A 81 0.46 6.64 -1.88
CA MET A 81 1.60 7.57 -1.88
C MET A 81 1.88 8.11 -0.48
N LEU A 82 0.87 8.59 0.24
CA LEU A 82 1.04 9.12 1.59
C LEU A 82 1.57 8.04 2.55
N THR A 83 0.99 6.85 2.50
CA THR A 83 1.38 5.72 3.34
C THR A 83 2.82 5.31 3.08
N LEU A 84 3.20 5.12 1.82
CA LEU A 84 4.56 4.71 1.44
C LEU A 84 5.58 5.80 1.73
N LEU A 85 5.25 7.09 1.54
CA LEU A 85 6.14 8.20 1.90
C LEU A 85 6.42 8.25 3.40
N LEU A 86 5.39 8.10 4.23
CA LEU A 86 5.53 8.10 5.69
C LEU A 86 6.37 6.92 6.17
N LEU A 87 6.02 5.69 5.74
CA LEU A 87 6.77 4.49 6.10
C LEU A 87 8.22 4.57 5.61
N SER A 88 8.46 4.99 4.37
CA SER A 88 9.80 5.08 3.80
C SER A 88 10.66 6.14 4.49
N SER A 89 10.08 7.32 4.79
CA SER A 89 10.78 8.39 5.51
C SER A 89 11.23 7.93 6.90
N ILE A 90 10.35 7.24 7.63
CA ILE A 90 10.68 6.69 8.96
C ILE A 90 11.73 5.57 8.82
N TYR A 91 11.54 4.64 7.89
CA TYR A 91 12.46 3.51 7.67
C TYR A 91 13.88 3.97 7.34
N ILE A 92 14.04 4.93 6.41
CA ILE A 92 15.35 5.46 6.01
C ILE A 92 16.08 6.08 7.21
N ARG A 93 15.35 6.79 8.07
CA ARG A 93 15.92 7.43 9.28
C ARG A 93 16.37 6.40 10.31
N LEU A 94 15.59 5.33 10.52
CA LEU A 94 15.91 4.28 11.49
C LEU A 94 16.94 3.26 10.98
N ASN A 95 17.13 3.17 9.67
CA ASN A 95 18.01 2.15 9.07
C ASN A 95 18.86 2.69 7.90
N PRO A 96 19.78 3.64 8.16
CA PRO A 96 20.52 4.35 7.11
C PRO A 96 21.48 3.47 6.30
N LYS A 97 21.85 2.28 6.81
CA LYS A 97 22.74 1.33 6.14
C LYS A 97 21.98 0.23 5.37
N SER A 98 20.66 0.19 5.46
CA SER A 98 19.88 -0.87 4.81
C SER A 98 19.71 -0.62 3.32
N LYS A 99 19.70 -1.71 2.55
CA LYS A 99 19.39 -1.67 1.13
C LYS A 99 17.92 -1.22 0.98
N GLN A 100 17.70 -0.11 0.29
CA GLN A 100 16.39 0.50 0.05
C GLN A 100 15.50 -0.29 -0.94
N ARG A 101 15.83 -1.57 -1.20
CA ARG A 101 15.12 -2.45 -2.14
C ARG A 101 13.64 -2.57 -1.77
N LEU A 102 13.33 -2.73 -0.49
CA LEU A 102 11.95 -2.90 -0.03
C LEU A 102 11.10 -1.66 -0.33
N ILE A 103 11.67 -0.46 -0.19
CA ILE A 103 11.03 0.81 -0.55
C ILE A 103 10.74 0.84 -2.05
N HIS A 104 11.76 0.61 -2.89
CA HIS A 104 11.58 0.63 -4.34
C HIS A 104 10.56 -0.40 -4.83
N VAL A 105 10.61 -1.62 -4.31
CA VAL A 105 9.62 -2.66 -4.63
C VAL A 105 8.22 -2.15 -4.28
N SER A 106 8.01 -1.64 -3.05
CA SER A 106 6.71 -1.16 -2.59
C SER A 106 6.13 -0.08 -3.53
N PHE A 107 6.94 0.94 -3.87
CA PHE A 107 6.53 2.04 -4.76
C PHE A 107 6.21 1.57 -6.18
N ILE A 108 7.10 0.76 -6.77
CA ILE A 108 6.91 0.26 -8.13
C ILE A 108 5.63 -0.57 -8.20
N THR A 109 5.45 -1.53 -7.28
CA THR A 109 4.29 -2.41 -7.29
C THR A 109 3.00 -1.65 -7.00
N ALA A 110 3.04 -0.61 -6.15
CA ALA A 110 1.88 0.24 -5.90
C ALA A 110 1.48 0.99 -7.18
N ILE A 111 2.39 1.70 -7.83
CA ILE A 111 2.09 2.44 -9.07
C ILE A 111 1.54 1.51 -10.15
N PHE A 112 2.22 0.38 -10.39
CA PHE A 112 1.76 -0.57 -11.40
C PHE A 112 0.40 -1.18 -11.04
N SER A 113 0.09 -1.43 -9.76
CA SER A 113 -1.23 -1.94 -9.38
C SER A 113 -2.37 -1.02 -9.83
N HIS A 114 -2.23 0.29 -9.65
CA HIS A 114 -3.23 1.28 -10.07
C HIS A 114 -3.37 1.34 -11.59
N ILE A 115 -2.24 1.32 -12.31
CA ILE A 115 -2.25 1.31 -13.79
C ILE A 115 -2.95 0.04 -14.29
N THR A 116 -2.61 -1.11 -13.73
CA THR A 116 -3.21 -2.39 -14.15
C THR A 116 -4.69 -2.47 -13.80
N LEU A 117 -5.12 -1.84 -12.71
CA LEU A 117 -6.54 -1.77 -12.36
C LEU A 117 -7.33 -1.03 -13.45
N LEU A 118 -6.82 0.09 -13.98
CA LEU A 118 -7.47 0.77 -15.10
C LEU A 118 -7.50 -0.10 -16.38
N LEU A 119 -6.42 -0.83 -16.64
CA LEU A 119 -6.30 -1.70 -17.81
C LEU A 119 -7.22 -2.94 -17.76
N THR A 120 -7.79 -3.28 -16.61
CA THR A 120 -8.75 -4.40 -16.49
C THR A 120 -9.96 -4.25 -17.41
N THR A 121 -10.37 -3.01 -17.71
CA THR A 121 -11.46 -2.70 -18.65
C THR A 121 -11.17 -3.13 -20.10
N THR A 122 -9.90 -3.39 -20.44
CA THR A 122 -9.49 -3.79 -21.79
C THR A 122 -9.30 -5.31 -21.93
N LEU A 123 -8.65 -5.94 -20.95
CA LEU A 123 -8.33 -7.37 -20.96
C LEU A 123 -8.43 -7.95 -19.56
N SER A 124 -9.13 -9.08 -19.44
CA SER A 124 -9.34 -9.78 -18.16
C SER A 124 -8.04 -10.27 -17.51
N LEU A 125 -6.96 -10.50 -18.28
CA LEU A 125 -5.64 -10.86 -17.75
C LEU A 125 -5.11 -9.83 -16.73
N PHE A 126 -5.42 -8.54 -16.93
CA PHE A 126 -4.96 -7.48 -16.03
C PHE A 126 -5.58 -7.58 -14.63
N ILE A 127 -6.70 -8.28 -14.46
CA ILE A 127 -7.30 -8.52 -13.14
C ILE A 127 -6.33 -9.33 -12.26
N SER A 128 -5.79 -10.42 -12.78
CA SER A 128 -4.83 -11.26 -12.05
C SER A 128 -3.54 -10.50 -11.74
N ILE A 129 -3.05 -9.71 -12.70
CA ILE A 129 -1.85 -8.88 -12.52
C ILE A 129 -2.09 -7.82 -11.44
N TRP A 130 -3.24 -7.14 -11.48
CA TRP A 130 -3.65 -6.16 -10.48
C TRP A 130 -3.68 -6.78 -9.08
N ILE A 131 -4.35 -7.92 -8.89
CA ILE A 131 -4.44 -8.60 -7.59
C ILE A 131 -3.03 -8.92 -7.04
N ILE A 132 -2.15 -9.47 -7.89
CA ILE A 132 -0.78 -9.81 -7.48
C ILE A 132 -0.01 -8.55 -7.06
N LEU A 133 -0.06 -7.48 -7.86
CA LEU A 133 0.65 -6.23 -7.56
C LEU A 133 0.07 -5.54 -6.31
N PHE A 134 -1.25 -5.56 -6.16
CA PHE A 134 -1.98 -5.05 -5.01
C PHE A 134 -1.49 -5.71 -3.72
N LEU A 135 -1.46 -7.05 -3.68
CA LEU A 135 -1.00 -7.80 -2.52
C LEU A 135 0.51 -7.61 -2.27
N LEU A 136 1.31 -7.51 -3.34
CA LEU A 136 2.76 -7.35 -3.22
C LEU A 136 3.15 -6.00 -2.61
N TRP A 137 2.51 -4.91 -3.01
CA TRP A 137 2.79 -3.60 -2.42
C TRP A 137 2.30 -3.53 -0.97
N HIS A 138 1.13 -4.11 -0.67
CA HIS A 138 0.64 -4.22 0.71
C HIS A 138 1.59 -4.99 1.61
N PHE A 139 2.03 -6.17 1.16
CA PHE A 139 2.92 -7.03 1.92
C PHE A 139 4.27 -6.33 2.17
N SER A 140 4.84 -5.69 1.15
CA SER A 140 6.11 -4.96 1.29
C SER A 140 5.99 -3.74 2.21
N ALA A 141 4.90 -2.98 2.13
CA ALA A 141 4.60 -1.88 3.05
C ALA A 141 4.40 -2.37 4.50
N PHE A 142 3.71 -3.50 4.68
CA PHE A 142 3.53 -4.13 5.98
C PHE A 142 4.86 -4.54 6.60
N LEU A 143 5.74 -5.16 5.82
CA LEU A 143 7.11 -5.50 6.25
C LEU A 143 7.91 -4.26 6.66
N LEU A 144 7.80 -3.14 5.94
CA LEU A 144 8.42 -1.87 6.36
C LEU A 144 7.94 -1.45 7.76
N GLY A 145 6.62 -1.48 7.99
CA GLY A 145 6.04 -1.14 9.29
C GLY A 145 6.51 -2.06 10.42
N LEU A 146 6.58 -3.38 10.18
CA LEU A 146 7.10 -4.33 11.18
C LEU A 146 8.58 -4.09 11.51
N VAL A 147 9.41 -3.81 10.51
CA VAL A 147 10.83 -3.50 10.75
C VAL A 147 10.99 -2.21 11.54
N ILE A 148 10.17 -1.19 11.25
CA ILE A 148 10.15 0.07 12.00
C ILE A 148 9.77 -0.20 13.47
N ILE A 149 8.70 -0.93 13.73
CA ILE A 149 8.26 -1.29 15.09
C ILE A 149 9.36 -2.06 15.83
N GLY A 150 9.95 -3.07 15.18
CA GLY A 150 11.03 -3.86 15.76
C GLY A 150 12.28 -3.05 16.11
N LYS A 151 12.50 -1.90 15.45
CA LYS A 151 13.56 -0.93 15.79
C LYS A 151 13.15 0.04 16.88
N LEU A 152 11.87 0.41 16.97
CA LEU A 152 11.34 1.29 17.99
C LEU A 152 11.09 0.58 19.34
N VAL A 153 10.95 -0.73 19.39
CA VAL A 153 10.75 -1.44 20.67
C VAL A 153 12.09 -1.86 21.30
N LYS A 154 13.15 -1.96 20.49
CA LYS A 154 14.52 -2.12 20.98
C LYS A 154 15.06 -0.83 21.56
#